data_AF-A0A1E4GT20-F1
#
_entry.id   AF-A0A1E4GT20-F1
#
_cell.length_a   1.000
_cell.length_b   1.000
_cell.length_c   1.000
_cell.angle_alpha   90.00
_cell.angle_beta   90.00
_cell.angle_gamma   90.00
#
_symmetry.space_group_name_H-M   'P 1'
#
loop_
_entity.id
_entity.type
_entity.pdbx_description
1 polymer ?
#
loop_
_entity_poly.entity_id
_entity_poly.type
_entity_poly.pdbx_seq_one_letter_code
_entity_poly.pdbx_strand_id
1 'polypeptide(L)' 'MLFQNGPIGEVGVNGLTHEALLAILVDRLRAFQAGPFSCRENALALTKLEEAQQWLGARTRARMVRGVEGTHAA' A
#
# COMPACT_ATOMS: atom_id res chain seq x y z
N MET A 1 -8.76 -12.16 -7.37
CA MET A 1 -7.87 -11.65 -6.31
C MET A 1 -8.76 -11.26 -5.13
N LEU A 2 -8.49 -11.76 -3.92
CA LEU A 2 -9.26 -11.42 -2.73
C LEU A 2 -8.49 -10.39 -1.92
N PHE A 3 -9.17 -9.31 -1.51
CA PHE A 3 -8.58 -8.32 -0.60
C PHE A 3 -8.76 -8.75 0.84
N GLN A 4 -7.81 -8.34 1.69
CA GLN A 4 -7.91 -8.53 3.13
C GLN A 4 -9.21 -7.89 3.63
N ASN A 5 -10.02 -8.69 4.32
CA ASN A 5 -11.30 -8.25 4.86
C ASN A 5 -11.26 -8.35 6.40
N GLY A 6 -11.24 -7.19 7.06
CA GLY A 6 -11.12 -7.07 8.51
C GLY A 6 -9.67 -6.98 9.01
N PRO A 7 -9.46 -6.52 10.26
CA PRO A 7 -8.13 -6.37 10.86
C PRO A 7 -7.41 -7.71 11.01
N ILE A 8 -6.14 -7.78 10.60
CA ILE A 8 -5.35 -9.03 10.64
C ILE A 8 -5.28 -9.63 12.06
N GLY A 9 -5.26 -8.79 13.09
CA GLY A 9 -5.25 -9.25 14.49
C GLY A 9 -6.53 -9.98 14.92
N GLU A 10 -7.66 -9.74 14.25
CA GLU A 10 -8.96 -10.34 14.60
C GLU A 10 -9.31 -11.53 13.70
N VAL A 11 -9.11 -11.39 12.39
CA VAL A 11 -9.57 -12.37 11.38
C VAL A 11 -8.44 -13.15 10.72
N GLY A 12 -7.19 -12.89 11.13
CA GLY A 12 -6.01 -13.42 10.48
C GLY A 12 -5.80 -12.85 9.06
N VAL A 13 -4.88 -13.45 8.33
CA VAL A 13 -4.65 -13.12 6.91
C VAL A 13 -5.65 -13.92 6.07
N ASN A 14 -6.56 -13.22 5.39
CA ASN A 14 -7.59 -13.80 4.53
C ASN A 14 -7.61 -13.21 3.11
N GLY A 15 -6.71 -12.28 2.81
CA GLY A 15 -6.55 -11.69 1.50
C GLY A 15 -5.34 -10.77 1.43
N LEU A 16 -5.21 -10.07 0.31
CA LEU A 16 -4.10 -9.16 0.06
C LEU A 16 -4.42 -7.75 0.59
N THR A 17 -3.46 -7.11 1.26
CA THR A 17 -3.59 -5.72 1.72
C THR A 17 -3.34 -4.73 0.58
N HIS A 18 -3.94 -3.55 0.66
CA HIS A 18 -3.71 -2.47 -0.31
C HIS A 18 -2.22 -2.11 -0.39
N GLU A 19 -1.55 -2.07 0.75
CA GLU A 19 -0.13 -1.77 0.91
C GLU A 19 0.75 -2.80 0.18
N ALA A 20 0.41 -4.08 0.27
CA ALA A 20 1.11 -5.14 -0.44
C ALA A 20 0.91 -5.04 -1.97
N LEU A 21 -0.31 -4.73 -2.43
CA LEU A 21 -0.56 -4.53 -3.87
C LEU A 21 0.26 -3.35 -4.40
N LEU A 22 0.22 -2.23 -3.67
CA LEU A 22 0.95 -1.03 -4.05
C LEU A 22 2.46 -1.29 -4.09
N ALA A 23 3.02 -2.04 -3.15
CA ALA A 23 4.44 -2.39 -3.15
C ALA A 23 4.85 -3.17 -4.41
N ILE A 24 4.04 -4.16 -4.80
CA ILE A 24 4.28 -4.94 -6.03
C ILE A 24 4.18 -4.05 -7.27
N LEU A 25 3.19 -3.16 -7.33
CA LEU A 25 3.02 -2.23 -8.46
C LEU A 25 4.15 -1.21 -8.55
N VAL A 26 4.60 -0.67 -7.42
CA VAL A 26 5.74 0.25 -7.34
C VAL A 26 7.01 -0.41 -7.83
N ASP A 27 7.32 -1.64 -7.38
CA ASP A 27 8.48 -2.40 -7.83
C ASP A 27 8.46 -2.63 -9.35
N ARG A 28 7.28 -3.05 -9.86
CA ARG A 28 7.09 -3.28 -11.29
C ARG A 28 7.24 -1.99 -12.11
N LEU A 29 6.70 -0.86 -11.64
CA LEU A 29 6.83 0.42 -12.35
C LEU A 29 8.26 0.97 -12.28
N ARG A 30 9.00 0.76 -11.18
CA ARG A 30 10.43 1.07 -11.11
C ARG A 30 11.22 0.30 -12.15
N ALA A 31 10.94 -1.00 -12.31
CA ALA A 31 11.58 -1.81 -13.34
C ALA A 31 11.28 -1.32 -14.76
N PHE A 32 10.02 -0.95 -15.06
CA PHE A 32 9.66 -0.36 -16.36
C PHE A 32 10.33 0.99 -16.60
N GLN A 33 10.39 1.84 -15.57
CA GLN A 33 10.99 3.17 -15.66
C GLN A 33 12.52 3.11 -15.82
N ALA A 34 13.17 2.11 -15.24
CA ALA A 34 14.61 1.86 -15.38
C ALA A 34 14.98 1.12 -16.69
N GLY A 35 14.01 0.48 -17.32
CA GLY A 35 14.19 -0.33 -18.51
C GLY A 35 13.91 0.40 -19.83
N PRO A 36 13.80 -0.35 -20.94
CA PRO A 36 13.56 0.20 -22.27
C PRO A 36 12.16 0.82 -22.45
N PHE A 37 11.26 0.63 -21.49
CA PHE A 37 9.89 1.15 -21.49
C PHE A 37 9.73 2.42 -20.64
N SER A 38 10.84 3.13 -20.38
CA SER A 38 10.85 4.37 -19.61
C SER A 38 9.99 5.45 -20.30
N CYS A 39 9.06 6.04 -19.56
CA CYS A 39 8.23 7.14 -20.07
C CYS A 39 7.80 8.09 -18.94
N ARG A 40 7.25 9.26 -19.32
CA ARG A 40 6.82 10.28 -18.35
C ARG A 40 5.66 9.79 -17.49
N GLU A 41 4.71 9.08 -18.10
CA GLU A 41 3.51 8.56 -17.47
C GLU A 41 3.86 7.52 -16.40
N ASN A 42 4.86 6.67 -16.66
CA ASN A 42 5.37 5.71 -15.69
C ASN A 42 5.97 6.41 -14.44
N ALA A 43 6.78 7.46 -14.63
CA ALA A 43 7.34 8.23 -13.52
C ALA A 43 6.26 8.94 -12.69
N LEU A 44 5.24 9.50 -13.34
CA LEU A 44 4.11 10.14 -12.67
C LEU A 44 3.27 9.12 -11.89
N ALA A 45 2.98 7.96 -12.50
CA ALA A 45 2.26 6.88 -11.84
C ALA A 45 3.03 6.36 -10.63
N LEU A 46 4.33 6.11 -10.77
CA LEU A 46 5.21 5.68 -9.68
C LEU A 46 5.15 6.64 -8.48
N THR A 47 5.29 7.94 -8.75
CA THR A 47 5.20 8.98 -7.71
C THR A 47 3.89 8.91 -6.94
N LYS A 48 2.76 8.72 -7.65
CA LYS A 48 1.43 8.65 -7.03
C LYS A 48 1.19 7.37 -6.23
N LEU A 49 1.77 6.26 -6.65
CA LEU A 49 1.70 5.02 -5.87
C LEU A 49 2.54 5.11 -4.59
N GLU A 50 3.74 5.70 -4.66
CA GLU A 50 4.59 5.94 -3.49
C GLU A 50 3.90 6.89 -2.49
N GLU A 51 3.29 7.96 -2.98
CA GLU A 51 2.48 8.89 -2.15
C GLU A 51 1.30 8.14 -1.48
N ALA A 52 0.60 7.28 -2.21
CA ALA A 52 -0.47 6.46 -1.64
C ALA A 52 0.04 5.53 -0.52
N GLN A 53 1.20 4.88 -0.70
CA GLN A 53 1.83 4.07 0.34
C GLN A 53 2.18 4.90 1.59
N GLN A 54 2.71 6.11 1.40
CA GLN A 54 3.02 7.01 2.50
C GLN A 54 1.78 7.37 3.32
N TRP A 55 0.66 7.70 2.66
CA TRP A 55 -0.60 8.03 3.33
C TRP A 55 -1.21 6.84 4.07
N LEU A 56 -1.18 5.65 3.48
CA LEU A 56 -1.63 4.43 4.15
C LEU A 56 -0.79 4.12 5.40
N GLY A 57 0.54 4.22 5.28
CA GLY A 57 1.45 4.07 6.41
C GLY A 57 1.25 5.15 7.49
N ALA A 58 0.98 6.39 7.10
CA ALA A 58 0.68 7.47 8.02
C ALA A 58 -0.61 7.20 8.82
N ARG A 59 -1.66 6.69 8.15
CA ARG A 59 -2.91 6.27 8.80
C ARG A 59 -2.67 5.14 9.81
N THR A 60 -1.87 4.14 9.46
CA THR A 60 -1.51 3.04 10.38
C THR A 60 -0.75 3.56 11.58
N ARG A 61 0.30 4.38 11.37
CA ARG A 61 1.06 5.01 12.47
C ARG A 61 0.17 5.88 13.37
N ALA A 62 -0.74 6.66 12.80
CA ALA A 62 -1.67 7.47 13.58
C ALA A 62 -2.60 6.61 14.45
N ARG A 63 -2.98 5.41 13.98
CA ARG A 63 -3.73 4.43 14.78
C ARG A 63 -2.88 3.77 15.87
N MET A 64 -1.62 3.47 15.58
CA MET A 64 -0.65 2.97 16.58
C MET A 64 -0.46 3.97 17.73
N VAL A 65 -0.22 5.24 17.40
CA VAL A 65 -0.02 6.32 18.40
C VAL A 65 -1.24 6.49 19.31
N ARG A 66 -2.44 6.28 18.78
CA ARG A 66 -3.70 6.35 19.53
C ARG A 66 -4.02 5.05 20.30
N GLY A 67 -3.22 3.99 20.15
CA GLY A 67 -3.46 2.69 20.78
C GLY A 67 -4.67 1.94 20.22
N VAL A 68 -5.16 2.31 19.02
CA VAL A 68 -6.36 1.71 18.38
C VAL A 68 -6.02 0.86 17.16
N GLU A 69 -4.74 0.51 16.97
CA GLU A 69 -4.32 -0.36 15.87
C GLU A 69 -5.01 -1.73 15.97
N GLY A 70 -5.62 -2.18 14.88
CA GLY A 70 -6.33 -3.45 14.84
C GLY A 70 -7.80 -3.39 15.30
N THR A 71 -8.31 -2.23 15.71
CA THR A 71 -9.71 -2.07 16.13
C THR A 71 -10.54 -1.25 15.14
N HIS A 72 -11.87 -1.39 15.19
CA HIS A 72 -12.82 -0.55 14.46
C HIS A 72 -12.93 0.89 15.02
N ALA A 73 -12.28 1.19 16.14
CA ALA A 73 -12.27 2.54 16.72
C ALA A 73 -11.50 3.50 15.80
N ALA A 74 -12.10 4.68 15.55
CA ALA A 74 -11.58 5.68 14.62
C ALA A 74 -10.25 6.28 15.10
#